data_AF-A0A2V6WXZ0-F1
#
_entry.id   AF-A0A2V6WXZ0-F1
#
_cell.length_a   1.000
_cell.length_b   1.000
_cell.length_c   1.000
_cell.angle_alpha   90.00
_cell.angle_beta   90.00
_cell.angle_gamma   90.00
#
_symmetry.space_group_name_H-M   'P 1'
#
loop_
_entity.id
_entity.type
_entity.pdbx_description
1 polymer ?
#
loop_
_entity_poly.entity_id
_entity_poly.type
_entity_poly.pdbx_seq_one_letter_code
_entity_poly.pdbx_strand_id
1 'polypeptide(L)' 'GLGKASGPYWLVPFQNYKTMCPYLVGSYEQVAAELAGYLAAGYRTFILDVPPDREELRHVGMAFAQVRKEARCQNYSRSG' A
#
# COMPACT_ATOMS: atom_id res chain seq x y z
N GLY A 1 21.66 7.10 -13.51
CA GLY A 1 20.25 7.54 -13.67
C GLY A 1 19.57 7.42 -12.34
N LEU A 2 18.98 8.51 -11.83
CA LEU A 2 18.36 8.55 -10.50
C LEU A 2 17.31 7.44 -10.36
N GLY A 3 17.44 6.66 -9.30
CA GLY A 3 16.72 5.41 -9.07
C GLY A 3 15.21 5.57 -9.17
N LYS A 4 14.61 4.77 -10.04
CA LYS A 4 13.18 4.46 -10.01
C LYS A 4 12.92 3.85 -8.64
N ALA A 5 12.16 4.53 -7.77
CA ALA A 5 11.65 3.91 -6.56
C ALA A 5 10.95 2.60 -6.97
N SER A 6 11.52 1.44 -6.62
CA SER A 6 11.08 0.15 -7.17
C SER A 6 9.85 -0.42 -6.46
N GLY A 7 9.31 0.31 -5.48
CA GLY A 7 8.16 -0.06 -4.68
C GLY A 7 7.14 1.08 -4.62
N PRO A 8 5.97 0.87 -3.98
CA PRO A 8 4.87 1.82 -4.01
C PRO A 8 5.11 3.07 -3.16
N TYR A 9 6.28 3.26 -2.55
CA TYR A 9 6.57 4.45 -1.75
C TYR A 9 6.75 5.69 -2.63
N TRP A 10 5.77 6.59 -2.57
CA TRP A 10 5.85 7.91 -3.18
C TRP A 10 6.37 8.92 -2.16
N LEU A 11 7.65 9.29 -2.32
CA LEU A 11 8.38 10.14 -1.36
C LEU A 11 8.37 11.64 -1.72
N VAL A 12 7.76 12.02 -2.85
CA VAL A 12 7.72 13.43 -3.30
C VAL A 12 7.08 14.35 -2.25
N PRO A 13 5.95 13.99 -1.60
CA PRO A 13 5.38 14.84 -0.57
C PRO A 13 6.27 15.00 0.67
N PHE A 14 6.96 13.94 1.07
CA PHE A 14 7.91 13.94 2.18
C PHE A 14 9.05 14.94 1.94
N GLN A 15 9.55 14.98 0.70
CA GLN A 15 10.67 15.84 0.30
C GLN A 15 10.27 17.32 0.16
N ASN A 16 9.00 17.63 -0.11
CA ASN A 16 8.58 18.98 -0.50
C ASN A 16 7.64 19.68 0.50
N TYR A 17 6.93 18.94 1.36
CA TYR A 17 5.83 19.50 2.18
C TYR A 17 5.92 19.18 3.68
N LYS A 18 7.08 18.72 4.18
CA LYS A 18 7.30 18.34 5.60
C LYS A 18 6.26 17.33 6.12
N THR A 19 5.80 16.40 5.29
CA THR A 19 4.98 15.28 5.79
C THR A 19 5.88 14.31 6.54
N MET A 20 5.43 13.75 7.68
CA MET A 20 6.24 12.79 8.44
C MET A 20 6.07 11.34 7.96
N CYS A 21 5.04 11.05 7.16
CA CYS A 21 4.72 9.71 6.69
C CYS A 21 4.84 9.62 5.17
N PRO A 22 5.40 8.51 4.64
CA PRO A 22 5.44 8.25 3.21
C PRO A 22 4.06 7.76 2.71
N TYR A 23 3.76 8.04 1.44
CA TYR A 23 2.54 7.58 0.78
C TYR A 23 2.77 6.28 0.02
N LEU A 24 1.75 5.43 -0.06
CA LEU A 24 1.74 4.25 -0.92
C LEU A 24 0.93 4.55 -2.19
N VAL A 25 1.60 4.60 -3.33
CA VAL A 25 1.02 4.87 -4.65
C VAL A 25 1.60 3.89 -5.66
N GLY A 26 0.73 3.11 -6.31
CA GLY A 26 1.12 2.06 -7.26
C GLY A 26 -0.09 1.25 -7.72
N SER A 27 0.14 0.10 -8.36
CA SER A 27 -0.94 -0.85 -8.67
C SER A 27 -1.56 -1.43 -7.39
N TYR A 28 -2.75 -2.03 -7.50
CA TYR A 28 -3.38 -2.67 -6.34
C TYR A 28 -2.52 -3.79 -5.77
N GLU A 29 -1.83 -4.55 -6.61
CA GLU A 29 -0.92 -5.63 -6.20
C GLU A 29 0.29 -5.06 -5.47
N GLN A 30 0.91 -4.01 -5.99
CA GLN A 30 2.07 -3.39 -5.35
C GLN A 30 1.72 -2.83 -3.97
N VAL A 31 0.60 -2.11 -3.87
CA VAL A 31 0.14 -1.54 -2.59
C VAL A 31 -0.32 -2.64 -1.64
N ALA A 32 -1.02 -3.67 -2.12
CA ALA A 32 -1.47 -4.79 -1.29
C ALA A 32 -0.30 -5.59 -0.70
N ALA A 33 0.77 -5.80 -1.46
CA ALA A 33 1.96 -6.49 -0.97
C ALA A 33 2.61 -5.76 0.22
N GLU A 34 2.74 -4.42 0.15
CA GLU A 34 3.25 -3.63 1.28
C GLU A 34 2.27 -3.63 2.47
N LEU A 35 0.97 -3.46 2.22
CA LEU A 35 -0.06 -3.54 3.26
C LEU A 35 -0.04 -4.90 3.98
N ALA A 36 0.15 -5.99 3.24
CA ALA A 36 0.28 -7.33 3.80
C ALA A 36 1.49 -7.43 4.74
N GLY A 37 2.63 -6.83 4.37
CA GLY A 37 3.81 -6.73 5.23
C GLY A 37 3.52 -5.99 6.54
N TYR A 38 2.85 -4.84 6.49
CA TYR A 38 2.46 -4.10 7.69
C TYR A 38 1.50 -4.89 8.60
N LEU A 39 0.49 -5.55 8.02
CA LEU A 39 -0.43 -6.38 8.79
C LEU A 39 0.27 -7.57 9.46
N ALA A 40 1.21 -8.21 8.75
CA ALA A 40 2.02 -9.30 9.28
C ALA A 40 2.93 -8.83 10.44
N ALA A 41 3.44 -7.59 10.36
CA ALA A 41 4.19 -6.95 11.43
C ALA A 41 3.32 -6.45 12.60
N GLY A 42 1.99 -6.60 12.52
CA GLY A 42 1.06 -6.31 13.62
C GLY A 42 0.40 -4.93 13.56
N TYR A 43 0.69 -4.09 12.56
CA TYR A 43 0.02 -2.80 12.39
C TYR A 43 -1.45 -3.00 12.01
N ARG A 44 -2.35 -2.21 12.59
CA ARG A 44 -3.82 -2.31 12.37
C ARG A 44 -4.51 -1.00 12.03
N THR A 45 -3.84 0.11 12.25
CA THR A 45 -4.38 1.44 11.99
C THR A 45 -3.58 2.06 10.86
N PHE A 46 -4.29 2.50 9.82
CA PHE A 46 -3.73 3.17 8.65
C PHE A 46 -4.40 4.54 8.52
N ILE A 47 -3.61 5.57 8.23
CA ILE A 47 -4.11 6.91 7.96
C ILE A 47 -4.32 7.01 6.45
N LEU A 48 -5.54 7.37 6.06
CA LEU A 48 -5.87 7.66 4.67
C LEU A 48 -5.74 9.16 4.44
N ASP A 49 -5.02 9.56 3.39
CA ASP A 49 -5.02 10.94 2.93
C ASP A 49 -6.37 11.31 2.36
N VAL A 50 -6.78 12.57 2.52
CA VAL A 50 -8.12 13.03 2.15
C VAL A 50 -8.37 12.74 0.66
N PRO A 51 -9.23 11.76 0.30
CA PRO A 51 -9.47 11.46 -1.09
C PRO A 51 -10.16 12.67 -1.72
N PRO A 52 -9.69 13.18 -2.88
CA PRO A 52 -10.37 14.28 -3.58
C PRO A 52 -11.76 13.84 -4.10
N ASP A 53 -11.90 12.53 -4.20
CA ASP A 53 -12.76 11.69 -5.01
C ASP A 53 -13.58 10.58 -4.33
N ARG A 54 -14.80 10.27 -4.79
CA ARG A 54 -15.44 8.98 -4.46
C ARG A 54 -14.72 7.80 -5.12
N GLU A 55 -14.26 7.95 -6.35
CA GLU A 55 -13.54 6.89 -7.06
C GLU A 55 -12.17 6.66 -6.43
N GLU A 56 -11.46 7.72 -6.01
CA GLU A 56 -10.22 7.58 -5.25
C GLU A 56 -10.44 6.80 -3.94
N LEU A 57 -11.50 7.10 -3.17
CA LEU A 57 -11.84 6.32 -1.99
C LEU A 57 -12.14 4.84 -2.33
N ARG A 58 -12.77 4.58 -3.47
CA ARG A 58 -13.03 3.21 -3.95
C ARG A 58 -11.72 2.49 -4.25
N HIS A 59 -10.77 3.13 -4.90
CA HIS A 59 -9.46 2.57 -5.22
C HIS A 59 -8.68 2.13 -3.98
N VAL A 60 -8.71 2.94 -2.90
CA VAL A 60 -8.15 2.57 -1.59
C VAL A 60 -8.80 1.28 -1.06
N GLY A 61 -10.13 1.20 -1.09
CA GLY A 61 -10.85 -0.01 -0.67
C GLY A 61 -10.46 -1.26 -1.48
N MET A 62 -10.21 -1.11 -2.78
CA MET A 62 -9.77 -2.22 -3.62
C MET A 62 -8.35 -2.70 -3.30
N ALA A 63 -7.43 -1.80 -2.96
CA ALA A 63 -6.09 -2.17 -2.50
C ALA A 63 -6.16 -3.03 -1.21
N PHE A 64 -6.96 -2.62 -0.22
CA PHE A 64 -7.17 -3.44 0.99
C PHE A 64 -7.89 -4.76 0.70
N ALA A 65 -8.84 -4.78 -0.24
CA ALA A 65 -9.51 -6.01 -0.64
C ALA A 65 -8.55 -7.02 -1.29
N GLN A 66 -7.55 -6.52 -2.03
CA GLN A 66 -6.54 -7.32 -2.71
C GLN A 66 -5.61 -8.04 -1.70
N VAL A 67 -5.30 -7.42 -0.56
CA VAL A 67 -4.52 -8.05 0.53
C VAL A 67 -5.10 -9.40 0.95
N ARG A 68 -6.44 -9.52 1.03
CA ARG A 68 -7.10 -10.78 1.41
C ARG A 68 -6.90 -11.89 0.38
N LYS A 69 -6.75 -11.53 -0.89
CA LYS A 69 -6.46 -12.49 -1.97
C LYS A 69 -5.01 -12.96 -1.86
N GLU A 70 -4.08 -12.04 -1.65
CA GLU A 70 -2.67 -12.36 -1.48
C GLU A 70 -2.39 -13.22 -0.25
N ALA A 71 -3.03 -12.93 0.89
CA ALA A 71 -2.91 -13.76 2.09
C ALA A 71 -3.35 -15.22 1.87
N ARG A 72 -4.38 -15.45 1.03
CA ARG A 72 -4.82 -16.81 0.65
C ARG A 72 -3.78 -17.50 -0.22
N CYS A 73 -3.21 -16.79 -1.20
CA CYS A 73 -2.16 -17.33 -2.06
C CYS A 73 -0.87 -17.64 -1.28
N GLN A 74 -0.45 -16.76 -0.37
CA GLN A 74 0.74 -16.97 0.46
C GLN A 74 0.60 -18.17 1.42
N ASN A 75 -0.60 -18.37 1.99
CA ASN A 75 -0.87 -19.55 2.80
C ASN A 75 -0.84 -20.84 1.97
N TYR A 76 -1.33 -20.81 0.73
CA TYR A 76 -1.23 -21.95 -0.18
C TYR A 76 0.23 -22.31 -0.49
N SER A 77 1.08 -21.33 -0.79
CA SER A 77 2.49 -21.54 -1.09
C SER A 77 3.35 -22.03 0.08
N ARG A 78 2.92 -21.81 1.33
CA ARG A 78 3.62 -22.28 2.55
C ARG A 78 3.23 -23.69 2.99
N SER A 79 2.18 -24.25 2.41
CA SER A 79 1.62 -25.56 2.79
C SER A 79 1.98 -26.68 1.82
N GLY A 80 2.79 -26.38 0.78
CA GLY A 80 3.23 -27.31 -0.25
C GLY A 80 4.69 -27.67 -0.14
#